data_AF-A0A959TER0-F1
#
_entry.id   AF-A0A959TER0-F1
#
_cell.length_a   1.000
_cell.length_b   1.000
_cell.length_c   1.000
_cell.angle_alpha   90.00
_cell.angle_beta   90.00
_cell.angle_gamma   90.00
#
_symmetry.space_group_name_H-M   'P 1'
#
loop_
_entity.id
_entity.type
_entity.pdbx_description
1 polymer ?
#
loop_
_entity_poly.entity_id
_entity_poly.type
_entity_poly.pdbx_seq_one_letter_code
_entity_poly.pdbx_strand_id
1 'polypeptide(L)'
;MRALIVKEVRGFLGSLIGHIVIVVFLLLTGLFLWVFPDNLLDLGYADLAPLFFIAPWVFLFLLPAVTMRSFSEERRTGTIELLLTKPLTEGQVVLAKYVAAVLLLVV
;
A
#
# COMPACT_ATOMS: atom_id res chain seq x y z
N MET A 1 -15.94 13.64 0.90
CA MET A 1 -14.97 12.60 1.34
C MET A 1 -14.73 11.48 0.31
N ARG A 2 -15.76 10.77 -0.22
CA ARG A 2 -15.55 9.67 -1.19
C ARG A 2 -14.68 10.04 -2.40
N ALA A 3 -14.91 11.20 -3.01
CA ALA A 3 -14.12 11.66 -4.15
C ALA A 3 -12.63 11.85 -3.81
N LEU A 4 -12.31 12.28 -2.58
CA LEU A 4 -10.93 12.45 -2.13
C LEU A 4 -10.25 11.08 -1.96
N ILE A 5 -10.94 10.10 -1.35
CA ILE A 5 -10.42 8.73 -1.19
C ILE A 5 -10.14 8.10 -2.56
N VAL A 6 -11.08 8.21 -3.51
CA VAL A 6 -10.91 7.65 -4.87
C VAL A 6 -9.76 8.34 -5.61
N LYS A 7 -9.59 9.66 -5.43
CA LYS A 7 -8.44 10.41 -5.97
C LYS A 7 -7.12 9.85 -5.42
N GLU A 8 -7.03 9.63 -4.11
CA GLU A 8 -5.81 9.09 -3.49
C GLU A 8 -5.50 7.66 -3.95
N VAL A 9 -6.49 6.77 -3.97
CA VAL A 9 -6.32 5.38 -4.43
C VAL A 9 -5.88 5.32 -5.89
N ARG A 10 -6.54 6.09 -6.79
CA ARG A 10 -6.14 6.16 -8.20
C ARG A 10 -4.77 6.82 -8.39
N GLY A 11 -4.46 7.85 -7.61
CA GLY A 11 -3.15 8.51 -7.65
C GLY A 11 -2.01 7.59 -7.22
N PHE A 12 -2.28 6.70 -6.25
CA PHE A 12 -1.32 5.68 -5.85
C PHE A 12 -1.17 4.60 -6.93
N LEU A 13 -2.27 3.98 -7.37
CA LEU A 13 -2.22 2.89 -8.35
C LEU A 13 -1.76 3.35 -9.74
N GLY A 14 -2.00 4.61 -10.13
CA GLY A 14 -1.55 5.17 -11.41
C GLY A 14 -0.07 5.53 -11.45
N SER A 15 0.69 5.28 -10.39
CA SER A 15 2.08 5.70 -10.26
C SER A 15 3.08 4.57 -10.44
N LEU A 16 4.30 4.92 -10.85
CA LEU A 16 5.39 3.95 -10.95
C LEU A 16 5.73 3.29 -9.60
N ILE A 17 5.72 4.06 -8.51
CA ILE A 17 6.04 3.56 -7.16
C ILE A 17 5.00 2.55 -6.69
N GLY A 18 3.72 2.80 -6.95
CA GLY A 18 2.64 1.87 -6.60
C GLY A 18 2.80 0.53 -7.31
N HIS A 19 3.16 0.55 -8.60
CA HIS A 19 3.45 -0.67 -9.34
C HIS A 19 4.69 -1.40 -8.80
N ILE A 20 5.76 -0.69 -8.45
CA ILE A 20 6.96 -1.29 -7.85
C ILE A 20 6.62 -1.99 -6.54
N VAL A 21 5.81 -1.38 -5.68
CA VAL A 21 5.38 -1.99 -4.41
C VAL A 21 4.64 -3.30 -4.65
N ILE A 22 3.69 -3.33 -5.59
CA ILE A 22 2.93 -4.54 -5.93
C ILE A 22 3.87 -5.64 -6.46
N VAL A 23 4.77 -5.29 -7.38
CA VAL A 23 5.73 -6.25 -7.96
C VAL A 23 6.66 -6.82 -6.89
N VAL A 24 7.20 -5.98 -6.01
CA VAL A 24 8.07 -6.43 -4.91
C VAL A 24 7.32 -7.33 -3.93
N PHE A 25 6.08 -6.98 -3.58
CA PHE A 25 5.24 -7.82 -2.72
C PHE A 25 5.02 -9.20 -3.32
N LEU A 26 4.60 -9.27 -4.59
CA LEU A 26 4.33 -10.52 -5.30
C LEU A 26 5.59 -11.35 -5.51
N LEU A 27 6.73 -10.72 -5.83
CA LEU A 27 8.00 -11.43 -5.98
C LEU A 27 8.48 -12.02 -4.66
N LEU A 28 8.47 -11.25 -3.57
CA LEU A 28 8.93 -11.73 -2.26
C LEU A 28 8.05 -12.86 -1.76
N THR A 29 6.72 -12.66 -1.73
CA THR A 29 5.80 -13.70 -1.28
C THR A 29 5.83 -14.93 -2.19
N GLY A 30 5.88 -14.73 -3.51
CA GLY A 30 5.98 -15.81 -4.48
C GLY A 30 7.24 -16.65 -4.34
N LEU A 31 8.41 -16.02 -4.20
CA LEU A 31 9.68 -16.72 -4.01
C LEU A 31 9.69 -17.52 -2.70
N PHE A 32 9.26 -16.91 -1.59
CA PHE A 32 9.22 -17.59 -0.30
C PHE A 32 8.21 -18.75 -0.25
N LEU A 33 7.07 -18.63 -0.92
CA LEU A 33 6.05 -19.67 -0.89
C LEU A 33 6.32 -20.84 -1.82
N TRP A 34 7.04 -20.62 -2.93
CA TRP A 34 7.17 -21.59 -4.02
C TRP A 34 8.60 -22.04 -4.32
N VAL A 35 9.63 -21.27 -3.96
CA VAL A 35 11.03 -21.54 -4.39
C VAL A 35 11.95 -21.91 -3.24
N PHE A 36 11.80 -21.27 -2.08
CA PHE A 36 12.66 -21.54 -0.92
C PHE A 36 12.29 -22.86 -0.20
N PRO A 37 13.19 -23.42 0.64
CA PRO A 37 12.87 -24.58 1.48
C PRO A 37 11.67 -24.30 2.39
N ASP A 38 10.91 -25.33 2.76
CA ASP A 38 9.60 -25.23 3.43
C ASP A 38 8.51 -24.59 2.55
N ASN A 39 8.62 -24.74 1.23
CA ASN A 39 7.57 -24.29 0.30
C ASN A 39 6.30 -25.15 0.44
N LEU A 40 5.20 -24.64 -0.13
CA LEU A 40 3.90 -25.31 -0.13
C LEU A 40 3.89 -26.67 -0.83
N LEU A 41 4.83 -26.90 -1.75
CA LEU A 41 4.94 -28.16 -2.49
C LEU A 41 5.65 -29.25 -1.66
N ASP A 42 6.67 -28.87 -0.90
CA ASP A 42 7.47 -29.75 -0.03
C ASP A 42 6.66 -30.22 1.18
N LEU A 43 5.78 -29.37 1.71
CA LEU A 43 4.89 -29.69 2.83
C LEU A 43 3.81 -30.73 2.44
N GLY A 44 3.46 -30.84 1.15
CA GLY A 44 2.48 -31.83 0.67
C GLY A 44 1.02 -31.53 1.03
N TYR A 45 0.73 -30.37 1.64
CA TYR A 45 -0.61 -29.88 1.94
C TYR A 45 -0.72 -28.38 1.68
N ALA A 46 -1.87 -27.95 1.15
CA ALA A 46 -2.15 -26.55 0.87
C ALA A 46 -2.60 -25.83 2.14
N ASP A 47 -1.70 -25.06 2.75
CA ASP A 47 -1.97 -24.23 3.94
C ASP A 47 -1.61 -22.76 3.68
N LEU A 48 -2.34 -21.83 4.30
CA LEU A 48 -2.06 -20.39 4.25
C LEU A 48 -1.12 -19.94 5.37
N ALA A 49 -0.80 -20.79 6.35
CA ALA A 49 0.10 -20.43 7.44
C ALA A 49 1.45 -19.83 6.99
N PRO A 50 2.14 -20.35 5.95
CA PRO A 50 3.40 -19.77 5.49
C PRO A 50 3.21 -18.35 4.94
N LEU A 51 2.10 -18.08 4.23
CA LEU A 51 1.79 -16.75 3.70
C LEU A 51 1.59 -15.76 4.84
N PHE A 52 0.81 -16.11 5.86
CA PHE A 52 0.56 -15.25 7.01
C PHE A 52 1.79 -15.07 7.92
N PHE A 53 2.75 -15.99 7.87
CA PHE A 53 4.03 -15.84 8.56
C PHE A 53 4.93 -14.80 7.87
N ILE A 54 5.01 -14.84 6.53
CA ILE A 54 5.89 -13.96 5.74
C ILE A 54 5.28 -12.58 5.50
N ALA A 55 3.96 -12.49 5.29
CA ALA A 55 3.29 -11.24 4.93
C ALA A 55 3.56 -10.08 5.91
N PRO A 56 3.55 -10.25 7.25
CA PRO A 56 3.87 -9.18 8.20
C PRO A 56 5.28 -8.60 8.02
N TRP A 57 6.28 -9.46 7.74
CA TRP A 57 7.65 -9.02 7.49
C TRP A 57 7.77 -8.20 6.21
N VAL A 58 7.09 -8.63 5.15
CA VAL A 58 7.06 -7.90 3.88
C VAL A 58 6.31 -6.57 4.05
N PHE A 59 5.17 -6.58 4.74
CA PHE A 59 4.39 -5.38 5.01
C PHE A 59 5.12 -4.39 5.91
N LEU A 60 5.97 -4.84 6.85
CA LEU A 60 6.78 -3.95 7.69
C LEU A 60 7.65 -3.00 6.84
N PHE A 61 8.14 -3.46 5.69
CA PHE A 61 8.89 -2.64 4.75
C PHE A 61 8.00 -1.84 3.79
N LEU A 62 6.92 -2.45 3.29
CA LEU A 62 6.04 -1.81 2.31
C LEU A 62 5.14 -0.73 2.90
N LEU A 63 4.64 -0.90 4.12
CA LEU A 63 3.75 0.05 4.80
C LEU A 63 4.35 1.47 4.90
N PRO A 64 5.60 1.65 5.37
CA PRO A 64 6.26 2.95 5.36
C PRO A 64 6.38 3.53 3.94
N ALA A 65 6.75 2.71 2.96
CA ALA A 65 6.94 3.16 1.58
C ALA A 65 5.63 3.69 0.96
N VAL A 66 4.50 3.00 1.21
CA VAL A 66 3.17 3.41 0.73
C VAL A 66 2.69 4.67 1.45
N THR A 67 2.83 4.72 2.77
CA THR A 67 2.26 5.80 3.60
C THR A 67 3.04 7.10 3.51
N MET A 68 4.38 7.06 3.44
CA MET A 68 5.22 8.27 3.34
C MET A 68 4.90 9.11 2.10
N ARG A 69 4.50 8.46 1.01
CA ARG A 69 4.20 9.12 -0.25
C ARG A 69 2.94 9.99 -0.20
N SER A 70 1.94 9.60 0.60
CA SER A 70 0.64 10.27 0.67
C SER A 70 0.73 11.78 0.89
N PHE A 71 1.63 12.22 1.78
CA PHE A 71 1.86 13.65 2.05
C PHE A 71 3.12 14.20 1.37
N SER A 72 4.16 13.37 1.21
CA SER A 72 5.42 13.81 0.60
C SER A 72 5.23 14.24 -0.85
N GLU A 73 4.36 13.56 -1.61
CA GLU A 73 4.15 13.88 -3.02
C GLU A 73 3.33 15.16 -3.21
N GLU A 74 2.35 15.43 -2.35
CA GLU A 74 1.60 16.70 -2.36
C GLU A 74 2.46 17.88 -1.93
N ARG A 75 3.37 17.68 -0.96
CA ARG A 75 4.38 18.69 -0.60
C ARG A 75 5.36 18.94 -1.74
N ARG A 76 5.86 17.88 -2.39
CA ARG A 76 6.80 17.99 -3.51
C ARG A 76 6.19 18.70 -4.72
N THR A 77 4.90 18.50 -4.97
CA THR A 77 4.18 19.09 -6.12
C THR A 77 3.55 20.45 -5.82
N GLY A 78 3.63 20.95 -4.58
CA GLY A 78 2.97 22.19 -4.16
C GLY A 78 1.44 22.13 -4.14
N THR A 79 0.85 20.96 -4.38
CA THR A 79 -0.61 20.80 -4.47
C THR A 79 -1.30 20.82 -3.11
N ILE A 80 -0.53 20.81 -2.02
CA ILE A 80 -1.07 20.89 -0.66
C ILE A 80 -1.78 22.24 -0.41
N GLU A 81 -1.26 23.33 -0.97
CA GLU A 81 -1.85 24.67 -0.86
C GLU A 81 -3.19 24.75 -1.62
N LEU A 82 -3.25 24.12 -2.79
CA LEU A 82 -4.48 23.95 -3.57
C LEU A 82 -5.51 23.05 -2.87
N LEU A 83 -5.07 22.14 -2.02
CA LEU A 83 -5.96 21.27 -1.25
C LEU A 83 -6.57 22.02 -0.06
N LEU A 84 -5.75 22.82 0.64
CA LEU A 84 -6.13 23.61 1.82
C LEU A 84 -7.01 24.82 1.47
N THR A 85 -6.96 25.32 0.24
CA THR A 85 -7.85 26.39 -0.24
C THR A 85 -9.26 25.91 -0.60
N LYS A 86 -9.49 24.59 -0.67
CA LYS A 86 -10.84 24.03 -0.84
C LYS A 86 -11.62 24.09 0.48
N PRO A 87 -12.97 24.12 0.44
CA PRO A 87 -13.82 24.09 1.64
C PRO A 87 -13.83 22.69 2.28
N LEU A 88 -12.66 22.22 2.73
CA LEU A 88 -12.41 20.95 3.37
C LEU A 88 -11.72 21.21 4.70
N THR A 89 -12.21 20.61 5.77
CA THR A 89 -11.53 20.66 7.08
C THR A 89 -10.27 19.80 7.06
N GLU A 90 -9.21 20.21 7.76
CA GLU A 90 -7.96 19.43 7.87
C GLU A 90 -8.20 17.99 8.33
N GLY A 91 -9.10 17.78 9.31
CA GLY A 91 -9.46 16.45 9.79
C GLY A 91 -10.06 15.55 8.71
N GLN A 92 -10.84 16.09 7.77
CA GLN A 92 -11.38 15.32 6.64
C GLN A 92 -10.28 14.90 5.65
N VAL A 93 -9.23 15.72 5.49
CA VAL A 93 -8.08 15.39 4.63
C VAL A 93 -7.29 14.24 5.25
N VAL A 94 -6.97 14.34 6.54
CA VAL A 94 -6.25 13.29 7.28
C VAL A 94 -7.03 11.98 7.24
N LEU A 95 -8.33 12.03 7.53
CA LEU A 95 -9.17 10.83 7.58
C LEU A 95 -9.35 10.20 6.20
N ALA A 96 -9.46 10.99 5.13
CA ALA A 96 -9.51 10.47 3.77
C ALA A 96 -8.20 9.78 3.35
N LYS A 97 -7.04 10.37 3.66
CA LYS A 97 -5.73 9.76 3.37
C LYS A 97 -5.50 8.48 4.17
N TYR A 98 -5.90 8.47 5.44
CA TYR A 98 -5.86 7.27 6.27
C TYR A 98 -6.73 6.15 5.69
N VAL A 99 -8.00 6.43 5.36
CA VAL A 99 -8.90 5.42 4.79
C VAL A 99 -8.40 4.92 3.43
N ALA A 100 -7.85 5.80 2.59
CA ALA A 100 -7.23 5.41 1.32
C ALA A 100 -6.03 4.46 1.53
N ALA A 101 -5.16 4.75 2.50
CA ALA A 101 -4.02 3.89 2.82
C ALA A 101 -4.48 2.53 3.36
N VAL A 102 -5.47 2.49 4.25
CA VAL A 102 -6.04 1.22 4.76
C VAL A 102 -6.65 0.41 3.62
N LEU A 103 -7.42 1.03 2.72
CA LEU A 103 -7.99 0.33 1.56
C LEU A 103 -6.90 -0.25 0.64
N LEU A 104 -5.81 0.47 0.42
CA LEU A 104 -4.68 -0.02 -0.39
C LEU A 104 -3.92 -1.19 0.24
N LEU A 105 -4.03 -1.38 1.55
CA LEU A 105 -3.38 -2.48 2.28
C LEU A 105 -4.27 -3.71 2.40
N VAL A 106 -5.58 -3.51 2.43
CA VAL A 106 -6.57 -4.59 2.49
C VAL A 106 -6.74 -5.27 1.12
N VAL A 107 -6.57 -4.51 0.04
CA VAL A 107 -6.60 -4.99 -1.36
C VAL A 107 -5.24 -5.57 -1.73
#